data_AF-A0AAW0XX00-F1
#
_entry.id   AF-A0AAW0XX00-F1
#
_cell.length_a   1.000
_cell.length_b   1.000
_cell.length_c   1.000
_cell.angle_alpha   90.00
_cell.angle_beta   90.00
_cell.angle_gamma   90.00
#
_symmetry.space_group_name_H-M   'P 1'
#
loop_
_entity.id
_entity.type
_entity.pdbx_description
1 polymer ?
#
loop_
_entity_poly.entity_id
_entity_poly.type
_entity_poly.pdbx_seq_one_letter_code
_entity_poly.pdbx_strand_id
1 'polypeptide(L)'
;MENIINSQASTQGLRETQEVLTGTFDYPDTESIWGRLFSVRENVSICNLINNSYTFGRGDADYRFSKDHFDSTFLSAISKVHFKVSRECKSNSEVVVVLEDLSCNGTFVNKHQVGKGKKIVLQSNDEISLAHANKKVFVFHDCLQNDAQNYPEELTKKYTMTKKLGEGNFGEVRLAYKQGSLERYAVKILKKKCSQLLLNNIKQINNEIKLLQSVDHPCIISLKDVIDTPEKIYIIMELAEGGELFDRLASNGRLPEATAKFYFFQLSHAVKYLHTRNITHRDIKPENILLATDEAYTRIKLTDFGLSKLAADASQMTTFCGTPTYIAPELLQFGGLSYNNKVDLWSLGVVLFVSLAGYPPFYSDDDGRLRYKIKNAVFNFNNSLWTEISDEAKDLITKLLVSEPSQRLDIEETLRHSWLQDGEMQRRALSFLEKDSNSPTKKRGLENEMDDLVLPEAKTPRIQMGIGDR
;
A
#
# COMPACT_ATOMS: atom_id res chain seq x y z
N MET A 1 -17.01 -64.05 40.66
CA MET A 1 -15.84 -63.75 41.51
C MET A 1 -16.01 -62.32 42.03
N GLU A 2 -16.74 -62.22 43.13
CA GLU A 2 -16.27 -61.55 44.36
C GLU A 2 -15.02 -60.68 44.23
N ASN A 3 -15.16 -59.37 44.47
CA ASN A 3 -14.84 -58.70 45.74
C ASN A 3 -14.43 -57.23 45.49
N ILE A 4 -15.24 -56.25 45.90
CA ILE A 4 -15.34 -55.60 47.24
C ILE A 4 -14.52 -54.28 47.22
N ILE A 5 -15.20 -53.12 47.14
CA ILE A 5 -15.53 -52.18 48.26
C ILE A 5 -14.31 -51.28 48.59
N ASN A 6 -14.35 -49.94 48.62
CA ASN A 6 -15.16 -49.07 49.49
C ASN A 6 -15.05 -47.59 49.03
N SER A 7 -16.19 -46.88 48.86
CA SER A 7 -16.75 -45.81 49.74
C SER A 7 -16.22 -44.39 49.46
N GLN A 8 -17.03 -43.46 48.92
CA GLN A 8 -18.06 -42.62 49.60
C GLN A 8 -17.44 -41.78 50.74
N ALA A 9 -17.65 -40.48 50.90
CA ALA A 9 -18.86 -39.64 50.86
C ALA A 9 -18.41 -38.15 50.98
N SER A 10 -18.97 -37.15 50.26
CA SER A 10 -20.10 -36.27 50.66
C SER A 10 -20.03 -35.81 52.13
N THR A 11 -20.20 -34.55 52.56
CA THR A 11 -21.23 -33.52 52.27
C THR A 11 -20.98 -32.28 53.16
N GLN A 12 -21.76 -31.20 52.98
CA GLN A 12 -21.89 -29.96 53.80
C GLN A 12 -20.86 -28.86 53.45
N GLY A 13 -21.22 -27.64 53.04
CA GLY A 13 -22.45 -26.87 53.25
C GLY A 13 -22.20 -25.81 54.31
N LEU A 14 -21.80 -24.60 53.91
CA LEU A 14 -21.86 -23.37 54.73
C LEU A 14 -22.05 -22.18 53.78
N ARG A 15 -23.21 -21.53 53.90
CA ARG A 15 -23.48 -20.16 53.45
C ARG A 15 -23.36 -19.22 54.66
N GLU A 16 -23.16 -17.94 54.34
CA GLU A 16 -23.15 -16.74 55.21
C GLU A 16 -21.81 -16.52 55.94
N THR A 17 -21.19 -15.34 55.90
CA THR A 17 -21.74 -13.98 56.07
C THR A 17 -20.99 -12.91 55.27
N GLN A 18 -21.68 -11.78 55.08
CA GLN A 18 -21.19 -10.52 54.54
C GLN A 18 -19.93 -10.02 55.27
N GLU A 19 -18.92 -9.58 54.51
CA GLU A 19 -18.11 -8.43 54.89
C GLU A 19 -18.07 -7.43 53.74
N VAL A 20 -18.60 -6.24 54.05
CA VAL A 20 -18.48 -5.03 53.24
C VAL A 20 -17.02 -4.60 53.32
N LEU A 21 -16.25 -4.85 52.27
CA LEU A 21 -15.00 -4.13 52.04
C LEU A 21 -15.25 -3.09 50.95
N THR A 22 -15.54 -1.88 51.40
CA THR A 22 -15.33 -0.64 50.68
C THR A 22 -13.85 -0.52 50.32
N GLY A 23 -13.45 -1.17 49.23
CA GLY A 23 -12.14 -0.97 48.62
C GLY A 23 -12.29 0.01 47.46
N THR A 24 -12.03 1.28 47.72
CA THR A 24 -11.66 2.22 46.67
C THR A 24 -10.45 1.64 45.93
N PHE A 25 -10.64 1.19 44.70
CA PHE A 25 -9.53 0.85 43.83
C PHE A 25 -8.85 2.16 43.44
N ASP A 26 -7.80 2.51 44.19
CA ASP A 26 -6.80 3.49 43.77
C ASP A 26 -6.17 3.00 42.47
N TYR A 27 -6.50 3.67 41.37
CA TYR A 27 -5.81 3.53 40.10
C TYR A 27 -4.50 4.32 40.19
N PRO A 28 -3.33 3.70 40.00
CA PRO A 28 -2.11 4.46 39.87
C PRO A 28 -2.15 5.28 38.57
N ASP A 29 -2.07 6.60 38.73
CA ASP A 29 -1.95 7.61 37.69
C ASP A 29 -0.86 7.28 36.67
N THR A 30 -1.28 6.91 35.47
CA THR A 30 -0.58 7.24 34.22
C THR A 30 -1.66 7.57 33.18
N GLU A 31 -1.63 8.81 32.65
CA GLU A 31 -2.58 9.35 31.67
C GLU A 31 -2.53 8.59 30.33
N SER A 32 -3.14 7.40 30.28
CA SER A 32 -3.25 6.62 29.05
C SER A 32 -4.33 7.20 28.15
N ILE A 33 -3.92 7.75 27.01
CA ILE A 33 -4.82 8.23 25.95
C ILE A 33 -5.64 7.03 25.45
N TRP A 34 -6.95 7.08 25.63
CA TRP A 34 -7.87 6.01 25.26
C TRP A 34 -8.55 6.24 23.91
N GLY A 35 -8.45 7.43 23.34
CA GLY A 35 -8.82 7.68 21.95
C GLY A 35 -8.20 8.94 21.39
N ARG A 36 -8.15 9.07 20.07
CA ARG A 36 -7.72 10.29 19.38
C ARG A 36 -8.75 10.71 18.35
N LEU A 37 -9.00 12.01 18.26
CA LEU A 37 -9.73 12.60 17.13
C LEU A 37 -8.74 13.35 16.24
N PHE A 38 -8.44 12.76 15.08
CA PHE A 38 -7.60 13.38 14.06
C PHE A 38 -8.42 14.34 13.26
N SER A 39 -8.03 15.62 13.25
CA SER A 39 -8.68 16.59 12.41
C SER A 39 -8.38 16.35 10.93
N VAL A 40 -9.40 16.52 10.08
CA VAL A 40 -9.28 16.53 8.63
C VAL A 40 -8.90 17.88 8.02
N ARG A 41 -8.77 18.89 8.88
CA ARG A 41 -8.44 20.27 8.51
C ARG A 41 -7.15 20.70 9.20
N GLU A 42 -6.29 21.39 8.46
CA GLU A 42 -4.96 21.82 8.93
C GLU A 42 -5.01 22.67 10.21
N ASN A 43 -6.04 23.51 10.36
CA ASN A 43 -6.12 24.45 11.47
C ASN A 43 -6.80 23.89 12.73
N VAL A 44 -7.25 22.63 12.72
CA VAL A 44 -7.88 21.99 13.88
C VAL A 44 -6.91 20.98 14.45
N SER A 45 -6.58 21.14 15.73
CA SER A 45 -5.61 20.29 16.42
C SER A 45 -6.16 18.89 16.67
N ILE A 46 -5.26 17.91 16.76
CA ILE A 46 -5.59 16.56 17.21
C ILE A 46 -6.06 16.65 18.67
N CYS A 47 -7.18 16.02 19.00
CA CYS A 47 -7.66 15.90 20.38
C CYS A 47 -7.30 14.52 20.94
N ASN A 48 -6.45 14.50 21.97
CA ASN A 48 -6.15 13.30 22.75
C ASN A 48 -7.21 13.14 23.85
N LEU A 49 -7.95 12.04 23.81
CA LEU A 49 -8.98 11.72 24.78
C LEU A 49 -8.33 10.97 25.96
N ILE A 50 -8.14 11.68 27.07
CA ILE A 50 -7.52 11.18 28.31
C ILE A 50 -8.60 11.05 29.40
N ASN A 51 -9.43 12.08 29.58
CA ASN A 51 -10.56 12.10 30.51
C ASN A 51 -11.70 11.20 30.02
N ASN A 52 -12.63 10.78 30.89
CA ASN A 52 -13.74 9.87 30.50
C ASN A 52 -14.66 10.40 29.39
N SER A 53 -14.71 11.72 29.21
CA SER A 53 -15.67 12.39 28.35
C SER A 53 -15.10 13.72 27.87
N TYR A 54 -15.39 14.07 26.62
CA TYR A 54 -15.09 15.36 26.01
C TYR A 54 -16.30 15.85 25.21
N THR A 55 -16.60 17.13 25.34
CA THR A 55 -17.60 17.84 24.55
C THR A 55 -16.91 18.70 23.49
N PHE A 56 -17.53 18.79 22.32
CA PHE A 56 -16.99 19.51 21.16
C PHE A 56 -18.03 20.48 20.66
N GLY A 57 -17.66 21.73 20.38
CA GLY A 57 -18.60 22.73 19.89
C GLY A 57 -18.01 24.13 19.77
N ARG A 58 -18.80 25.10 19.31
CA ARG A 58 -18.32 26.49 19.15
C ARG A 58 -18.35 27.32 20.43
N GLY A 59 -18.89 26.75 21.51
CA GLY A 59 -19.26 27.46 22.73
C GLY A 59 -18.79 26.71 23.97
N ASP A 60 -19.71 26.30 24.82
CA ASP A 60 -19.43 25.76 26.16
C ASP A 60 -19.03 24.28 26.10
N ALA A 61 -17.92 24.00 25.42
CA ALA A 61 -17.40 22.68 25.15
C ALA A 61 -15.91 22.57 25.53
N ASP A 62 -15.46 21.38 25.91
CA ASP A 62 -14.07 21.08 26.28
C ASP A 62 -13.11 21.36 25.12
N TYR A 63 -13.53 20.98 23.90
CA TYR A 63 -12.84 21.31 22.66
C TYR A 63 -13.63 22.38 21.90
N ARG A 64 -13.16 23.62 21.97
CA ARG A 64 -13.85 24.79 21.40
C ARG A 64 -13.35 25.10 19.99
N PHE A 65 -14.27 25.11 19.03
CA PHE A 65 -14.02 25.63 17.69
C PHE A 65 -14.11 27.16 17.65
N SER A 66 -13.17 27.79 16.96
CA SER A 66 -13.05 29.24 16.77
C SER A 66 -13.02 29.61 15.28
N LYS A 67 -12.92 30.92 14.99
CA LYS A 67 -12.79 31.44 13.62
C LYS A 67 -11.46 31.04 12.94
N ASP A 68 -10.46 30.66 13.73
CA ASP A 68 -9.17 30.17 13.20
C ASP A 68 -9.32 28.78 12.57
N HIS A 69 -10.32 28.03 13.04
CA HIS A 69 -10.62 26.66 12.63
C HIS A 69 -11.51 26.60 11.39
N PHE A 70 -12.52 27.49 11.31
CA PHE A 70 -13.59 27.43 10.33
C PHE A 70 -14.04 28.83 9.87
N ASP A 71 -14.47 28.92 8.61
CA ASP A 71 -15.16 30.11 8.12
C ASP A 71 -16.41 30.43 8.96
N SER A 72 -16.81 31.71 8.96
CA SER A 72 -17.91 32.19 9.82
C SER A 72 -19.23 31.47 9.57
N THR A 73 -19.48 31.06 8.32
CA THR A 73 -20.72 30.39 7.93
C THR A 73 -20.76 28.99 8.51
N PHE A 74 -19.70 28.20 8.32
CA PHE A 74 -19.59 26.86 8.87
C PHE A 74 -19.54 26.87 10.39
N LEU A 75 -18.79 27.80 11.00
CA LEU A 75 -18.73 27.94 12.45
C LEU A 75 -20.12 28.27 13.04
N SER A 76 -20.93 29.10 12.37
CA SER A 76 -22.29 29.43 12.83
C SER A 76 -23.23 28.22 12.79
N ALA A 77 -23.00 27.28 11.86
CA ALA A 77 -23.75 26.04 11.75
C ALA A 77 -23.40 25.02 12.84
N ILE A 78 -22.27 25.19 13.54
CA ILE A 78 -21.86 24.32 14.64
C ILE A 78 -22.58 24.78 15.93
N SER A 79 -23.17 23.85 16.69
CA SER A 79 -23.83 24.16 17.97
C SER A 79 -22.82 24.50 19.09
N LYS A 80 -23.25 25.21 20.14
CA LYS A 80 -22.39 25.59 21.28
C LYS A 80 -21.71 24.37 21.90
N VAL A 81 -22.51 23.33 22.10
CA VAL A 81 -22.08 21.95 22.29
C VAL A 81 -22.70 21.16 21.14
N HIS A 82 -21.87 20.58 20.29
CA HIS A 82 -22.27 19.92 19.05
C HIS A 82 -22.35 18.42 19.25
N PHE A 83 -21.33 17.82 19.85
CA PHE A 83 -21.34 16.39 20.19
C PHE A 83 -20.49 16.15 21.42
N LYS A 84 -20.66 14.96 22.00
CA LYS A 84 -19.87 14.47 23.11
C LYS A 84 -19.28 13.12 22.74
N VAL A 85 -18.02 12.89 23.07
CA VAL A 85 -17.37 11.58 22.99
C VAL A 85 -17.03 11.13 24.40
N SER A 86 -17.44 9.92 24.76
CA SER A 86 -17.16 9.35 26.08
C SER A 86 -16.90 7.86 26.02
N ARG A 87 -16.11 7.35 26.97
CA ARG A 87 -15.97 5.92 27.21
C ARG A 87 -17.06 5.46 28.19
N GLU A 88 -17.78 4.42 27.83
CA GLU A 88 -18.84 3.81 28.65
C GLU A 88 -18.50 2.33 28.90
N CYS A 89 -18.69 1.86 30.13
CA CYS A 89 -18.47 0.46 30.49
C CYS A 89 -19.79 -0.30 30.40
N LYS A 90 -19.85 -1.35 29.58
CA LYS A 90 -21.02 -2.25 29.50
C LYS A 90 -21.05 -3.20 30.69
N SER A 91 -22.22 -3.82 30.90
CA SER A 91 -22.49 -4.82 31.97
C SER A 91 -21.49 -5.99 32.03
N ASN A 92 -20.73 -6.24 30.96
CA ASN A 92 -19.74 -7.31 30.86
C ASN A 92 -18.29 -6.81 31.05
N SER A 93 -18.09 -5.61 31.61
CA SER A 93 -16.77 -4.95 31.76
C SER A 93 -16.08 -4.56 30.45
N GLU A 94 -16.80 -4.59 29.32
CA GLU A 94 -16.31 -4.11 28.03
C GLU A 94 -16.43 -2.58 27.96
N VAL A 95 -15.31 -1.89 27.69
CA VAL A 95 -15.29 -0.44 27.50
C VAL A 95 -15.54 -0.13 26.03
N VAL A 96 -16.58 0.65 25.75
CA VAL A 96 -16.90 1.14 24.40
C VAL A 96 -16.76 2.65 24.34
N VAL A 97 -16.34 3.18 23.20
CA VAL A 97 -16.35 4.62 22.94
C VAL A 97 -17.64 4.99 22.23
N VAL A 98 -18.33 6.00 22.75
CA VAL A 98 -19.64 6.42 22.29
C VAL A 98 -19.60 7.89 21.90
N LEU A 99 -20.18 8.21 20.74
CA LEU A 99 -20.49 9.57 20.33
C LEU A 99 -21.97 9.85 20.55
N GLU A 100 -22.27 10.92 21.26
CA GLU A 100 -23.61 11.47 21.45
C GLU A 100 -23.78 12.76 20.65
N ASP A 101 -24.77 12.81 19.76
CA ASP A 101 -25.07 14.01 18.98
C ASP A 101 -25.93 14.98 19.81
N LEU A 102 -25.39 16.15 20.11
CA LEU A 102 -26.07 17.19 20.91
C LEU A 102 -26.49 18.38 20.03
N SER A 103 -26.23 18.30 18.74
CA SER A 103 -26.32 19.43 17.81
C SER A 103 -27.73 19.69 17.31
N CYS A 104 -27.96 20.92 16.84
CA CYS A 104 -29.17 21.27 16.10
C CYS A 104 -29.10 20.89 14.62
N ASN A 105 -27.92 20.99 13.99
CA ASN A 105 -27.74 20.79 12.55
C ASN A 105 -27.20 19.39 12.18
N GLY A 106 -27.02 18.52 13.17
CA GLY A 106 -26.65 17.12 12.99
C GLY A 106 -25.15 16.85 13.08
N THR A 107 -24.83 15.76 13.76
CA THR A 107 -23.53 15.08 13.71
C THR A 107 -23.66 13.83 12.84
N PHE A 108 -22.68 13.59 11.97
CA PHE A 108 -22.67 12.47 11.05
C PHE A 108 -21.44 11.60 11.29
N VAL A 109 -21.63 10.29 11.34
CA VAL A 109 -20.54 9.30 11.39
C VAL A 109 -20.59 8.48 10.10
N ASN A 110 -19.48 8.42 9.36
CA ASN A 110 -19.38 7.74 8.07
C ASN A 110 -20.52 8.14 7.11
N LYS A 111 -20.79 9.46 7.00
CA LYS A 111 -21.89 10.08 6.23
C LYS A 111 -23.32 9.80 6.72
N HIS A 112 -23.52 9.00 7.76
CA HIS A 112 -24.84 8.71 8.33
C HIS A 112 -25.13 9.63 9.52
N GLN A 113 -26.32 10.25 9.56
CA GLN A 113 -26.69 11.14 10.65
C GLN A 113 -26.99 10.35 11.93
N VAL A 114 -26.38 10.74 13.05
CA VAL A 114 -26.61 10.11 14.36
C VAL A 114 -27.96 10.54 14.93
N GLY A 115 -28.22 11.85 14.97
CA GLY A 115 -29.49 12.45 15.40
C GLY A 115 -29.45 12.95 16.84
N LYS A 116 -30.05 14.12 17.08
CA LYS A 116 -30.00 14.82 18.37
C LYS A 116 -30.48 13.96 19.54
N GLY A 117 -29.66 13.87 20.59
CA GLY A 117 -29.87 13.06 21.79
C GLY A 117 -29.61 11.56 21.59
N LYS A 118 -29.24 11.13 20.37
CA LYS A 118 -28.90 9.74 20.09
C LYS A 118 -27.40 9.50 20.23
N LYS A 119 -27.08 8.25 20.51
CA LYS A 119 -25.73 7.75 20.70
C LYS A 119 -25.38 6.72 19.63
N ILE A 120 -24.13 6.71 19.20
CA ILE A 120 -23.55 5.69 18.33
C ILE A 120 -22.22 5.23 18.91
N VAL A 121 -21.93 3.94 18.82
CA VAL A 121 -20.61 3.41 19.19
C VAL A 121 -19.63 3.79 18.08
N LEU A 122 -18.52 4.43 18.45
CA LEU A 122 -17.45 4.76 17.52
C LEU A 122 -16.48 3.59 17.38
N GLN A 123 -16.13 3.27 16.14
CA GLN A 123 -15.06 2.36 15.78
C GLN A 123 -13.82 3.12 15.32
N SER A 124 -12.65 2.52 15.50
CA SER A 124 -11.40 3.10 15.01
C SER A 124 -11.48 3.34 13.49
N ASN A 125 -11.13 4.55 13.07
CA ASN A 125 -11.25 5.15 11.73
C ASN A 125 -12.63 5.71 11.35
N ASP A 126 -13.59 5.81 12.28
CA ASP A 126 -14.87 6.45 12.00
C ASP A 126 -14.72 7.93 11.65
N GLU A 127 -15.33 8.35 10.55
CA GLU A 127 -15.27 9.72 10.03
C GLU A 127 -16.42 10.55 10.60
N ILE A 128 -16.09 11.59 11.37
CA ILE A 128 -17.05 12.49 11.99
C ILE A 128 -17.17 13.77 11.18
N SER A 129 -18.38 14.06 10.70
CA SER A 129 -18.73 15.29 9.98
C SER A 129 -19.74 16.11 10.78
N LEU A 130 -19.62 17.44 10.70
CA LEU A 130 -20.44 18.36 11.48
C LEU A 130 -21.36 19.17 10.57
N ALA A 131 -22.61 19.38 10.98
CA ALA A 131 -23.66 20.12 10.28
C ALA A 131 -24.07 19.62 8.88
N HIS A 132 -23.24 18.84 8.19
CA HIS A 132 -23.54 18.23 6.90
C HIS A 132 -22.66 16.98 6.67
N ALA A 133 -23.20 15.94 6.04
CA ALA A 133 -22.52 14.65 5.82
C ALA A 133 -21.18 14.75 5.06
N ASN A 134 -21.03 15.75 4.18
CA ASN A 134 -19.80 15.99 3.40
C ASN A 134 -18.79 16.92 4.10
N LYS A 135 -19.14 17.50 5.26
CA LYS A 135 -18.26 18.41 5.99
C LYS A 135 -17.51 17.65 7.08
N LYS A 136 -16.64 16.75 6.64
CA LYS A 136 -15.76 15.97 7.51
C LYS A 136 -14.91 16.91 8.35
N VAL A 137 -14.77 16.58 9.65
CA VAL A 137 -13.97 17.33 10.60
C VAL A 137 -13.00 16.43 11.33
N PHE A 138 -13.42 15.26 11.79
CA PHE A 138 -12.53 14.33 12.50
C PHE A 138 -12.54 12.91 11.91
N VAL A 139 -11.48 12.17 12.21
CA VAL A 139 -11.41 10.71 12.15
C VAL A 139 -11.11 10.22 13.56
N PHE A 140 -11.98 9.40 14.12
CA PHE A 140 -11.77 8.80 15.43
C PHE A 140 -10.78 7.65 15.35
N HIS A 141 -9.94 7.50 16.35
CA HIS A 141 -9.03 6.37 16.50
C HIS A 141 -9.15 5.84 17.92
N ASP A 142 -9.53 4.58 18.03
CA ASP A 142 -9.61 3.88 19.29
C ASP A 142 -8.20 3.53 19.77
N CYS A 143 -7.79 4.09 20.90
CA CYS A 143 -6.54 3.81 21.58
C CYS A 143 -6.75 2.86 22.79
N LEU A 144 -7.95 2.36 23.05
CA LEU A 144 -8.14 1.27 24.02
C LEU A 144 -7.77 -0.08 23.42
N GLN A 145 -7.90 -0.22 22.11
CA GLN A 145 -7.36 -1.36 21.35
C GLN A 145 -5.83 -1.25 21.14
N ASN A 146 -5.12 -0.49 22.00
CA ASN A 146 -3.77 0.03 21.76
C ASN A 146 -2.70 -1.05 21.57
N ASP A 147 -2.27 -1.19 20.31
CA ASP A 147 -0.91 -1.52 19.91
C ASP A 147 0.09 -0.37 20.21
N ALA A 148 -0.35 0.84 20.64
CA ALA A 148 0.55 1.99 20.81
C ALA A 148 1.61 1.83 21.90
N GLN A 149 1.38 1.01 22.94
CA GLN A 149 2.42 0.67 23.92
C GLN A 149 3.53 -0.24 23.33
N ASN A 150 3.30 -0.84 22.16
CA ASN A 150 4.23 -1.78 21.51
C ASN A 150 5.11 -1.13 20.41
N TYR A 151 5.02 0.19 20.21
CA TYR A 151 5.75 0.90 19.16
C TYR A 151 6.77 1.90 19.71
N PRO A 152 7.91 2.11 19.02
CA PRO A 152 8.97 3.00 19.50
C PRO A 152 8.50 4.46 19.53
N GLU A 153 9.01 5.22 20.49
CA GLU A 153 8.67 6.63 20.70
C GLU A 153 8.95 7.49 19.44
N GLU A 154 10.01 7.17 18.70
CA GLU A 154 10.33 7.85 17.43
C GLU A 154 9.21 7.70 16.39
N LEU A 155 8.59 6.53 16.31
CA LEU A 155 7.46 6.27 15.40
C LEU A 155 6.21 7.00 15.89
N THR A 156 5.87 6.88 17.18
CA THR A 156 4.62 7.44 17.71
C THR A 156 4.64 8.97 17.79
N LYS A 157 5.82 9.60 17.88
CA LYS A 157 6.02 11.05 17.75
C LYS A 157 5.71 11.60 16.37
N LYS A 158 5.90 10.80 15.32
CA LYS A 158 5.72 11.23 13.92
C LYS A 158 4.46 10.67 13.27
N TYR A 159 4.01 9.50 13.68
CA TYR A 159 2.91 8.76 13.07
C TYR A 159 1.98 8.16 14.13
N THR A 160 0.69 8.11 13.83
CA THR A 160 -0.28 7.29 14.56
C THR A 160 -0.56 6.04 13.74
N MET A 161 -0.21 4.88 14.31
CA MET A 161 -0.51 3.57 13.74
C MET A 161 -1.99 3.23 13.90
N THR A 162 -2.60 2.67 12.87
CA THR A 162 -4.04 2.34 12.85
C THR A 162 -4.25 0.88 12.42
N LYS A 163 -5.24 0.60 11.56
CA LYS A 163 -5.63 -0.75 11.17
C LYS A 163 -4.51 -1.48 10.41
N LYS A 164 -4.47 -2.79 10.57
CA LYS A 164 -3.69 -3.68 9.70
C LYS A 164 -4.27 -3.63 8.29
N LEU A 165 -3.41 -3.39 7.30
CA LEU A 165 -3.74 -3.41 5.88
C LEU A 165 -3.50 -4.81 5.29
N GLY A 166 -2.46 -5.50 5.77
CA GLY A 166 -2.12 -6.84 5.32
C GLY A 166 -1.00 -7.46 6.14
N GLU A 167 -0.68 -8.71 5.82
CA GLU A 167 0.49 -9.42 6.34
C GLU A 167 1.19 -10.08 5.17
N GLY A 168 2.41 -9.63 4.88
CA GLY A 168 3.26 -10.24 3.87
C GLY A 168 4.25 -11.21 4.49
N ASN A 169 4.97 -11.94 3.63
CA ASN A 169 6.01 -12.90 4.04
C ASN A 169 7.10 -12.27 4.93
N PHE A 170 7.37 -10.98 4.74
CA PHE A 170 8.43 -10.25 5.45
C PHE A 170 7.93 -9.53 6.71
N GLY A 171 6.62 -9.35 6.87
CA GLY A 171 6.07 -8.64 8.03
C GLY A 171 4.66 -8.08 7.83
N GLU A 172 4.18 -7.43 8.87
CA GLU A 172 2.86 -6.82 8.92
C GLU A 172 2.88 -5.44 8.27
N VAL A 173 1.83 -5.09 7.51
CA VAL A 173 1.65 -3.74 6.97
C VAL A 173 0.44 -3.10 7.63
N ARG A 174 0.61 -1.88 8.15
CA ARG A 174 -0.47 -1.12 8.81
C ARG A 174 -0.64 0.26 8.20
N LEU A 175 -1.86 0.78 8.27
CA LEU A 175 -2.17 2.16 7.93
C LEU A 175 -1.65 3.07 9.05
N ALA A 176 -1.05 4.20 8.68
CA ALA A 176 -0.66 5.23 9.63
C ALA A 176 -1.04 6.63 9.14
N TYR A 177 -1.26 7.54 10.08
CA TYR A 177 -1.45 8.97 9.82
C TYR A 177 -0.26 9.75 10.36
N LYS A 178 0.27 10.69 9.59
CA LYS A 178 1.33 11.58 10.08
C LYS A 178 0.78 12.59 11.08
N GLN A 179 1.46 12.72 12.22
CA GLN A 179 1.08 13.63 13.29
C GLN A 179 0.96 15.06 12.79
N GLY A 180 -0.09 15.76 13.23
CA GLY A 180 -0.42 17.12 12.79
C GLY A 180 -1.00 17.22 11.37
N SER A 181 -1.25 16.10 10.69
CA SER A 181 -1.85 16.08 9.36
C SER A 181 -2.79 14.88 9.18
N LEU A 182 -3.50 14.84 8.07
CA LEU A 182 -4.23 13.64 7.63
C LEU A 182 -3.50 12.82 6.58
N GLU A 183 -2.25 13.15 6.32
CA GLU A 183 -1.51 12.43 5.31
C GLU A 183 -1.37 10.97 5.74
N ARG A 184 -1.88 10.07 4.89
CA ARG A 184 -1.95 8.64 5.12
C ARG A 184 -0.74 7.94 4.52
N TYR A 185 -0.26 6.92 5.23
CA TYR A 185 0.90 6.13 4.85
C TYR A 185 0.66 4.64 5.12
N ALA A 186 1.39 3.80 4.40
CA ALA A 186 1.53 2.39 4.72
C ALA A 186 2.85 2.18 5.49
N VAL A 187 2.80 1.44 6.59
CA VAL A 187 3.99 1.13 7.41
C VAL A 187 4.21 -0.37 7.39
N LYS A 188 5.26 -0.81 6.70
CA LYS A 188 5.74 -2.21 6.68
C LYS A 188 6.63 -2.43 7.89
N ILE A 189 6.24 -3.36 8.76
CA ILE A 189 6.90 -3.66 10.04
C ILE A 189 7.63 -5.00 9.93
N LEU A 190 8.95 -4.94 9.90
CA LEU A 190 9.83 -6.09 9.74
C LEU A 190 10.48 -6.44 11.09
N LYS A 191 10.43 -7.70 11.52
CA LYS A 191 11.05 -8.15 12.78
C LYS A 191 12.50 -8.59 12.55
N LYS A 192 13.44 -8.06 13.33
CA LYS A 192 14.83 -8.52 13.43
C LYS A 192 14.91 -9.70 14.41
N LYS A 193 14.51 -10.92 14.02
CA LYS A 193 14.60 -12.10 14.93
C LYS A 193 16.04 -12.63 15.04
N CYS A 194 16.66 -12.62 16.23
CA CYS A 194 18.03 -13.08 16.52
C CYS A 194 18.37 -14.55 16.13
N SER A 195 18.73 -14.86 14.89
CA SER A 195 19.35 -16.15 14.52
C SER A 195 20.41 -16.01 13.41
N GLN A 196 21.31 -16.99 13.24
CA GLN A 196 22.44 -16.90 12.30
C GLN A 196 22.05 -16.79 10.81
N LEU A 197 20.85 -17.27 10.44
CA LEU A 197 20.26 -17.14 9.09
C LEU A 197 19.84 -15.68 8.75
N LEU A 198 19.97 -14.76 9.72
CA LEU A 198 19.42 -13.40 9.70
C LEU A 198 20.36 -12.33 9.09
N LEU A 199 21.68 -12.54 9.05
CA LEU A 199 22.60 -11.54 8.47
C LEU A 199 22.30 -11.31 6.98
N ASN A 200 21.86 -12.35 6.27
CA ASN A 200 21.44 -12.24 4.88
C ASN A 200 20.10 -11.50 4.75
N ASN A 201 19.14 -11.74 5.65
CA ASN A 201 17.85 -11.04 5.66
C ASN A 201 18.00 -9.55 6.00
N ILE A 202 18.84 -9.18 6.98
CA ILE A 202 19.09 -7.77 7.31
C ILE A 202 19.81 -7.06 6.16
N LYS A 203 20.76 -7.71 5.50
CA LYS A 203 21.40 -7.16 4.28
C LYS A 203 20.38 -6.98 3.15
N GLN A 204 19.49 -7.95 2.93
CA GLN A 204 18.41 -7.84 1.94
C GLN A 204 17.48 -6.66 2.25
N ILE A 205 17.02 -6.52 3.50
CA ILE A 205 16.16 -5.41 3.93
C ILE A 205 16.86 -4.05 3.75
N ASN A 206 18.14 -3.96 4.15
CA ASN A 206 18.91 -2.72 3.95
C ASN A 206 19.14 -2.41 2.47
N ASN A 207 19.30 -3.42 1.62
CA ASN A 207 19.40 -3.24 0.18
C ASN A 207 18.06 -2.78 -0.42
N GLU A 208 16.93 -3.33 0.03
CA GLU A 208 15.59 -2.88 -0.36
C GLU A 208 15.37 -1.41 0.00
N ILE A 209 15.72 -1.01 1.24
CA ILE A 209 15.64 0.39 1.68
C ILE A 209 16.51 1.30 0.81
N LYS A 210 17.78 0.93 0.58
CA LYS A 210 18.69 1.72 -0.28
C LYS A 210 18.18 1.83 -1.72
N LEU A 211 17.58 0.76 -2.23
CA LEU A 211 16.99 0.79 -3.57
C LEU A 211 15.80 1.73 -3.59
N LEU A 212 14.85 1.59 -2.65
CA LEU A 212 13.69 2.46 -2.52
C LEU A 212 14.09 3.94 -2.32
N GLN A 213 15.23 4.22 -1.67
CA GLN A 213 15.79 5.57 -1.55
C GLN A 213 16.39 6.11 -2.86
N SER A 214 16.81 5.25 -3.78
CA SER A 214 17.46 5.64 -5.05
C SER A 214 16.51 5.69 -6.26
N VAL A 215 15.25 5.30 -6.06
CA VAL A 215 14.20 5.35 -7.10
C VAL A 215 13.19 6.45 -6.81
N ASP A 216 12.81 7.18 -7.84
CA ASP A 216 11.80 8.24 -7.79
C ASP A 216 11.06 8.26 -9.12
N HIS A 217 9.97 7.49 -9.18
CA HIS A 217 9.13 7.34 -10.36
C HIS A 217 7.66 7.29 -9.92
N PRO A 218 6.73 7.98 -10.62
CA PRO A 218 5.31 8.01 -10.27
C PRO A 218 4.70 6.63 -10.09
N CYS A 219 5.08 5.66 -10.94
CA CYS A 219 4.57 4.29 -10.89
C CYS A 219 5.35 3.31 -10.00
N ILE A 220 6.26 3.82 -9.16
CA ILE A 220 6.96 3.04 -8.16
C ILE A 220 6.54 3.56 -6.78
N ILE A 221 6.37 2.65 -5.83
CA ILE A 221 6.01 3.03 -4.48
C ILE A 221 7.12 3.87 -3.83
N SER A 222 6.75 5.02 -3.29
CA SER A 222 7.69 6.00 -2.73
C SER A 222 7.95 5.70 -1.26
N LEU A 223 9.23 5.63 -0.89
CA LEU A 223 9.66 5.63 0.49
C LEU A 223 9.57 7.04 1.08
N LYS A 224 9.04 7.15 2.30
CA LYS A 224 8.78 8.43 2.98
C LYS A 224 9.62 8.61 4.23
N ASP A 225 9.75 7.56 5.03
CA ASP A 225 10.58 7.55 6.23
C ASP A 225 11.01 6.11 6.56
N VAL A 226 12.07 5.96 7.35
CA VAL A 226 12.53 4.67 7.87
C VAL A 226 12.88 4.86 9.32
N ILE A 227 12.29 4.04 10.20
CA ILE A 227 12.61 4.02 11.62
C ILE A 227 13.19 2.65 11.93
N ASP A 228 14.47 2.65 12.30
CA ASP A 228 15.23 1.45 12.57
C ASP A 228 15.45 1.28 14.08
N THR A 229 14.90 0.21 14.67
CA THR A 229 15.08 -0.12 16.08
C THR A 229 15.87 -1.42 16.25
N PRO A 230 16.39 -1.73 17.45
CA PRO A 230 17.11 -2.99 17.67
C PRO A 230 16.31 -4.25 17.31
N GLU A 231 14.99 -4.21 17.46
CA GLU A 231 14.11 -5.37 17.26
C GLU A 231 13.32 -5.35 15.95
N LYS A 232 13.03 -4.17 15.40
CA LYS A 232 12.14 -4.02 14.25
C LYS A 232 12.58 -2.88 13.33
N ILE A 233 12.27 -3.01 12.05
CA ILE A 233 12.41 -1.94 11.06
C ILE A 233 11.00 -1.54 10.63
N TYR A 234 10.71 -0.24 10.65
CA TYR A 234 9.47 0.36 10.18
C TYR A 234 9.77 1.13 8.90
N ILE A 235 9.21 0.67 7.79
CA ILE A 235 9.38 1.30 6.48
C ILE A 235 8.09 2.04 6.16
N ILE A 236 8.14 3.38 6.18
CA ILE A 236 6.99 4.24 5.92
C ILE A 236 6.96 4.55 4.43
N MET A 237 5.89 4.18 3.77
CA MET A 237 5.69 4.26 2.33
C MET A 237 4.42 5.05 2.02
N GLU A 238 4.33 5.62 0.81
CA GLU A 238 3.06 6.17 0.34
C GLU A 238 1.95 5.09 0.36
N LEU A 239 0.71 5.50 0.65
CA LEU A 239 -0.44 4.59 0.64
C LEU A 239 -1.03 4.50 -0.76
N ALA A 240 -1.20 3.29 -1.28
CA ALA A 240 -2.01 3.01 -2.47
C ALA A 240 -3.39 2.51 -2.01
N GLU A 241 -4.43 3.34 -2.15
CA GLU A 241 -5.76 3.08 -1.57
C GLU A 241 -6.57 2.05 -2.37
N GLY A 242 -6.23 1.83 -3.64
CA GLY A 242 -6.91 0.90 -4.54
C GLY A 242 -6.56 -0.58 -4.33
N GLY A 243 -5.68 -0.89 -3.38
CA GLY A 243 -5.28 -2.27 -3.07
C GLY A 243 -4.41 -2.91 -4.14
N GLU A 244 -4.35 -4.24 -4.14
CA GLU A 244 -3.56 -5.05 -5.07
C GLU A 244 -4.29 -5.24 -6.40
N LEU A 245 -3.55 -5.27 -7.50
CA LEU A 245 -4.09 -5.64 -8.81
C LEU A 245 -4.62 -7.09 -8.80
N PHE A 246 -4.01 -7.97 -8.00
CA PHE A 246 -4.49 -9.33 -7.80
C PHE A 246 -5.96 -9.36 -7.33
N ASP A 247 -6.29 -8.62 -6.28
CA ASP A 247 -7.66 -8.56 -5.74
C ASP A 247 -8.65 -8.01 -6.77
N ARG A 248 -8.21 -7.03 -7.58
CA ARG A 248 -9.02 -6.49 -8.68
C ARG A 248 -9.33 -7.57 -9.72
N LEU A 249 -8.35 -8.37 -10.10
CA LEU A 249 -8.52 -9.47 -11.06
C LEU A 249 -9.37 -10.59 -10.47
N ALA A 250 -9.16 -10.95 -9.20
CA ALA A 250 -9.97 -11.96 -8.50
C ALA A 250 -11.44 -11.54 -8.41
N SER A 251 -11.71 -10.25 -8.18
CA SER A 251 -13.08 -9.73 -8.05
C SER A 251 -13.80 -9.58 -9.40
N ASN A 252 -13.09 -9.12 -10.44
CA ASN A 252 -13.67 -8.79 -11.74
C ASN A 252 -13.50 -9.90 -12.80
N GLY A 253 -12.72 -10.93 -12.51
CA GLY A 253 -12.31 -11.96 -13.46
C GLY A 253 -11.20 -11.49 -14.38
N ARG A 254 -11.46 -10.50 -15.25
CA ARG A 254 -10.49 -9.92 -16.19
C ARG A 254 -10.63 -8.41 -16.31
N LEU A 255 -9.60 -7.75 -16.84
CA LEU A 255 -9.68 -6.33 -17.20
C LEU A 255 -10.14 -6.17 -18.66
N PRO A 256 -10.94 -5.12 -18.96
CA PRO A 256 -11.11 -4.66 -20.32
C PRO A 256 -9.74 -4.36 -20.96
N GLU A 257 -9.58 -4.69 -22.24
CA GLU A 257 -8.30 -4.55 -22.93
C GLU A 257 -7.75 -3.12 -22.86
N ALA A 258 -8.61 -2.10 -22.97
CA ALA A 258 -8.21 -0.70 -22.84
C ALA A 258 -7.60 -0.36 -21.45
N THR A 259 -8.16 -0.94 -20.38
CA THR A 259 -7.64 -0.77 -19.02
C THR A 259 -6.35 -1.57 -18.82
N ALA A 260 -6.29 -2.80 -19.32
CA ALA A 260 -5.08 -3.61 -19.28
C ALA A 260 -3.92 -2.93 -20.03
N LYS A 261 -4.19 -2.36 -21.20
CA LYS A 261 -3.24 -1.57 -22.00
C LYS A 261 -2.72 -0.36 -21.21
N PHE A 262 -3.62 0.39 -20.57
CA PHE A 262 -3.28 1.54 -19.74
C PHE A 262 -2.39 1.18 -18.54
N TYR A 263 -2.68 0.09 -17.83
CA TYR A 263 -1.83 -0.38 -16.72
C TYR A 263 -0.50 -0.95 -17.21
N PHE A 264 -0.52 -1.73 -18.29
CA PHE A 264 0.69 -2.33 -18.87
C PHE A 264 1.66 -1.27 -19.38
N PHE A 265 1.16 -0.19 -19.99
CA PHE A 265 1.98 0.93 -20.43
C PHE A 265 2.70 1.60 -19.25
N GLN A 266 1.97 1.93 -18.18
CA GLN A 266 2.54 2.51 -16.96
C GLN A 266 3.58 1.57 -16.30
N LEU A 267 3.25 0.28 -16.21
CA LEU A 267 4.15 -0.73 -15.66
C LEU A 267 5.42 -0.87 -16.49
N SER A 268 5.30 -0.85 -17.83
CA SER A 268 6.45 -0.89 -18.74
C SER A 268 7.35 0.35 -18.57
N HIS A 269 6.76 1.53 -18.36
CA HIS A 269 7.53 2.74 -18.03
C HIS A 269 8.27 2.63 -16.68
N ALA A 270 7.62 2.06 -15.65
CA ALA A 270 8.27 1.80 -14.37
C ALA A 270 9.44 0.81 -14.51
N VAL A 271 9.27 -0.27 -15.28
CA VAL A 271 10.33 -1.25 -15.56
C VAL A 271 11.47 -0.62 -16.36
N LYS A 272 11.17 0.20 -17.37
CA LYS A 272 12.19 0.97 -18.11
C LYS A 272 13.00 1.87 -17.18
N TYR A 273 12.33 2.59 -16.29
CA TYR A 273 12.98 3.43 -15.29
C TYR A 273 13.96 2.65 -14.41
N LEU A 274 13.60 1.44 -13.99
CA LEU A 274 14.46 0.56 -13.20
C LEU A 274 15.64 0.02 -14.03
N HIS A 275 15.36 -0.47 -15.24
CA HIS A 275 16.37 -1.10 -16.11
C HIS A 275 17.44 -0.10 -16.55
N THR A 276 17.06 1.15 -16.84
CA THR A 276 18.02 2.25 -17.14
C THR A 276 18.96 2.57 -15.98
N ARG A 277 18.62 2.14 -14.75
CA ARG A 277 19.45 2.28 -13.54
C ARG A 277 20.14 0.97 -13.13
N ASN A 278 20.15 -0.04 -14.01
CA ASN A 278 20.66 -1.38 -13.72
C ASN A 278 20.01 -2.00 -12.47
N ILE A 279 18.71 -1.77 -12.31
CA ILE A 279 17.87 -2.41 -11.29
C ILE A 279 16.92 -3.37 -12.01
N THR A 280 16.91 -4.63 -11.57
CA THR A 280 15.96 -5.66 -12.03
C THR A 280 15.00 -5.96 -10.89
N HIS A 281 13.69 -5.99 -11.13
CA HIS A 281 12.71 -6.22 -10.08
C HIS A 281 12.68 -7.67 -9.58
N ARG A 282 12.60 -8.64 -10.51
CA ARG A 282 12.60 -10.10 -10.34
C ARG A 282 11.37 -10.74 -9.70
N ASP A 283 10.46 -9.96 -9.12
CA ASP A 283 9.20 -10.46 -8.55
C ASP A 283 7.99 -9.66 -9.03
N ILE A 284 7.92 -9.36 -10.33
CA ILE A 284 6.76 -8.67 -10.90
C ILE A 284 5.60 -9.67 -10.99
N LYS A 285 4.51 -9.38 -10.27
CA LYS A 285 3.28 -10.17 -10.23
C LYS A 285 2.11 -9.27 -9.78
N PRO A 286 0.84 -9.65 -10.04
CA PRO A 286 -0.31 -8.82 -9.69
C PRO A 286 -0.39 -8.40 -8.21
N GLU A 287 0.12 -9.22 -7.29
CA GLU A 287 0.19 -8.97 -5.85
C GLU A 287 1.15 -7.81 -5.51
N ASN A 288 2.22 -7.64 -6.31
CA ASN A 288 3.23 -6.60 -6.15
C ASN A 288 2.93 -5.34 -6.98
N ILE A 289 1.75 -5.26 -7.61
CA ILE A 289 1.29 -4.10 -8.37
C ILE A 289 0.09 -3.51 -7.64
N LEU A 290 0.28 -2.39 -6.96
CA LEU A 290 -0.78 -1.70 -6.25
C LEU A 290 -1.48 -0.66 -7.14
N LEU A 291 -2.72 -0.32 -6.80
CA LEU A 291 -3.51 0.70 -7.48
C LEU A 291 -3.63 1.93 -6.57
N ALA A 292 -3.32 3.13 -7.07
CA ALA A 292 -3.33 4.33 -6.24
C ALA A 292 -4.74 4.66 -5.69
N THR A 293 -5.79 4.39 -6.46
CA THR A 293 -7.20 4.59 -6.10
C THR A 293 -8.04 3.40 -6.57
N ASP A 294 -9.31 3.35 -6.17
CA ASP A 294 -10.26 2.32 -6.59
C ASP A 294 -10.86 2.56 -7.99
N GLU A 295 -10.55 3.70 -8.62
CA GLU A 295 -11.01 4.06 -9.96
C GLU A 295 -10.49 3.09 -11.04
N ALA A 296 -11.27 2.90 -12.11
CA ALA A 296 -10.92 2.02 -13.22
C ALA A 296 -9.65 2.45 -13.97
N TYR A 297 -9.34 3.75 -13.95
CA TYR A 297 -8.14 4.31 -14.57
C TYR A 297 -7.37 5.11 -13.53
N THR A 298 -6.47 4.41 -12.85
CA THR A 298 -5.63 4.98 -11.80
C THR A 298 -4.15 4.72 -12.07
N ARG A 299 -3.30 5.46 -11.35
CA ARG A 299 -1.86 5.21 -11.36
C ARG A 299 -1.56 3.85 -10.73
N ILE A 300 -0.74 3.03 -11.40
CA ILE A 300 -0.18 1.81 -10.79
C ILE A 300 1.02 2.15 -9.91
N LYS A 301 1.28 1.34 -8.88
CA LYS A 301 2.43 1.48 -7.96
C LYS A 301 3.11 0.13 -7.80
N LEU A 302 4.24 -0.06 -8.47
CA LEU A 302 5.08 -1.24 -8.31
C LEU A 302 5.75 -1.21 -6.93
N THR A 303 5.66 -2.31 -6.19
CA THR A 303 6.18 -2.47 -4.82
C THR A 303 6.95 -3.78 -4.65
N ASP A 304 7.55 -3.97 -3.47
CA ASP A 304 8.24 -5.16 -3.00
C ASP A 304 9.49 -5.56 -3.82
N PHE A 305 10.53 -4.73 -3.66
CA PHE A 305 11.85 -4.92 -4.28
C PHE A 305 12.74 -5.92 -3.54
N GLY A 306 12.20 -6.75 -2.63
CA GLY A 306 12.98 -7.61 -1.73
C GLY A 306 13.94 -8.60 -2.42
N LEU A 307 13.75 -8.88 -3.71
CA LEU A 307 14.60 -9.76 -4.53
C LEU A 307 15.49 -9.04 -5.54
N SER A 308 15.38 -7.72 -5.64
CA SER A 308 15.88 -6.92 -6.77
C SER A 308 17.41 -6.79 -6.90
N LYS A 309 18.21 -7.37 -5.99
CA LYS A 309 19.67 -7.48 -6.18
C LYS A 309 20.31 -8.57 -5.31
N LEU A 310 20.21 -9.82 -5.75
CA LEU A 310 21.12 -10.92 -5.38
C LEU A 310 21.38 -11.79 -6.61
N ALA A 311 22.39 -11.44 -7.39
CA ALA A 311 22.94 -12.29 -8.45
C ALA A 311 23.98 -13.29 -7.92
N ALA A 312 23.91 -13.65 -6.62
CA ALA A 312 25.01 -14.37 -5.96
C ALA A 312 24.62 -15.69 -5.28
N ASP A 313 23.33 -15.97 -5.03
CA ASP A 313 22.95 -17.24 -4.42
C ASP A 313 21.66 -17.79 -5.04
N ALA A 314 21.86 -18.69 -6.00
CA ALA A 314 20.81 -19.48 -6.65
C ALA A 314 20.00 -20.37 -5.66
N SER A 315 20.47 -20.49 -4.42
CA SER A 315 19.96 -21.42 -3.40
C SER A 315 18.78 -20.88 -2.58
N GLN A 316 18.45 -19.59 -2.66
CA GLN A 316 17.27 -19.03 -1.95
C GLN A 316 16.01 -18.93 -2.80
N MET A 317 16.07 -19.29 -4.09
CA MET A 317 14.90 -19.31 -4.99
C MET A 317 13.99 -20.53 -4.78
N THR A 318 14.24 -21.37 -3.77
CA THR A 318 13.58 -22.68 -3.58
C THR A 318 12.54 -22.74 -2.48
N THR A 319 12.23 -21.65 -1.78
CA THR A 319 11.18 -21.65 -0.75
C THR A 319 9.90 -21.09 -1.33
N PHE A 320 9.18 -21.91 -2.09
CA PHE A 320 7.88 -21.55 -2.65
C PHE A 320 6.82 -22.60 -2.27
N CYS A 321 6.11 -22.31 -1.18
CA CYS A 321 4.70 -22.69 -1.08
C CYS A 321 3.92 -21.63 -1.88
N GLY A 322 3.76 -21.87 -3.18
CA GLY A 322 3.08 -20.98 -4.11
C GLY A 322 3.50 -21.34 -5.53
N THR A 323 2.55 -21.50 -6.43
CA THR A 323 2.80 -21.98 -7.79
C THR A 323 3.80 -21.04 -8.51
N PRO A 324 4.89 -21.55 -9.15
CA PRO A 324 5.97 -20.75 -9.76
C PRO A 324 5.55 -20.07 -11.08
N THR A 325 4.33 -19.54 -11.15
CA THR A 325 3.63 -19.17 -12.38
C THR A 325 4.24 -17.96 -13.10
N TYR A 326 4.93 -17.09 -12.36
CA TYR A 326 5.53 -15.85 -12.87
C TYR A 326 7.04 -15.93 -13.07
N ILE A 327 7.67 -17.07 -12.73
CA ILE A 327 9.12 -17.24 -12.78
C ILE A 327 9.57 -17.48 -14.23
N ALA A 328 10.58 -16.73 -14.66
CA ALA A 328 11.16 -16.86 -15.99
C ALA A 328 11.89 -18.22 -16.20
N PRO A 329 11.85 -18.81 -17.40
CA PRO A 329 12.46 -20.11 -17.70
C PRO A 329 13.94 -20.22 -17.34
N GLU A 330 14.70 -19.15 -17.54
CA GLU A 330 16.14 -19.09 -17.29
C GLU A 330 16.49 -19.15 -15.79
N LEU A 331 15.60 -18.66 -14.91
CA LEU A 331 15.78 -18.77 -13.46
C LEU A 331 15.66 -20.23 -12.99
N LEU A 332 14.84 -21.03 -13.67
CA LEU A 332 14.68 -22.46 -13.41
C LEU A 332 15.81 -23.34 -14.00
N GLN A 333 16.63 -22.79 -14.89
CA GLN A 333 17.67 -23.54 -15.62
C GLN A 333 19.09 -23.23 -15.13
N PHE A 334 19.41 -21.94 -14.91
CA PHE A 334 20.81 -21.51 -14.74
C PHE A 334 21.10 -20.80 -13.42
N GLY A 335 20.18 -20.81 -12.45
CA GLY A 335 20.42 -20.23 -11.12
C GLY A 335 20.70 -18.71 -11.12
N GLY A 336 20.32 -17.98 -12.17
CA GLY A 336 20.30 -16.51 -12.18
C GLY A 336 21.59 -15.80 -12.62
N LEU A 337 22.56 -16.49 -13.21
CA LEU A 337 23.82 -15.89 -13.64
C LEU A 337 23.78 -15.52 -15.14
N SER A 338 23.41 -14.26 -15.44
CA SER A 338 23.78 -13.42 -16.62
C SER A 338 22.63 -12.71 -17.38
N TYR A 339 21.35 -13.09 -17.20
CA TYR A 339 20.22 -12.51 -17.96
C TYR A 339 19.24 -11.74 -17.08
N ASN A 340 19.70 -10.73 -16.33
CA ASN A 340 18.90 -10.15 -15.24
C ASN A 340 17.63 -9.43 -15.73
N ASN A 341 17.72 -8.48 -16.66
CA ASN A 341 16.56 -7.63 -16.98
C ASN A 341 15.46 -8.36 -17.75
N LYS A 342 15.81 -9.37 -18.56
CA LYS A 342 14.86 -10.15 -19.37
C LYS A 342 13.85 -10.92 -18.52
N VAL A 343 14.17 -11.27 -17.27
CA VAL A 343 13.22 -11.95 -16.38
C VAL A 343 12.00 -11.07 -16.10
N ASP A 344 12.18 -9.76 -15.96
CA ASP A 344 11.08 -8.83 -15.74
C ASP A 344 10.16 -8.78 -16.97
N LEU A 345 10.71 -8.90 -18.18
CA LEU A 345 9.94 -8.89 -19.44
C LEU A 345 9.07 -10.15 -19.56
N TRP A 346 9.56 -11.31 -19.09
CA TRP A 346 8.72 -12.50 -18.96
C TRP A 346 7.57 -12.25 -18.00
N SER A 347 7.86 -11.71 -16.81
CA SER A 347 6.85 -11.41 -15.81
C SER A 347 5.81 -10.38 -16.31
N LEU A 348 6.21 -9.38 -17.10
CA LEU A 348 5.29 -8.49 -17.80
C LEU A 348 4.35 -9.27 -18.72
N GLY A 349 4.87 -10.21 -19.51
CA GLY A 349 4.05 -11.08 -20.38
C GLY A 349 3.03 -11.90 -19.59
N VAL A 350 3.43 -12.46 -18.44
CA VAL A 350 2.52 -13.22 -17.56
C VAL A 350 1.45 -12.30 -16.96
N VAL A 351 1.83 -11.14 -16.44
CA VAL A 351 0.89 -10.14 -15.88
C VAL A 351 -0.11 -9.68 -16.95
N LEU A 352 0.35 -9.43 -18.18
CA LEU A 352 -0.52 -9.04 -19.28
C LEU A 352 -1.52 -10.14 -19.64
N PHE A 353 -1.03 -11.39 -19.76
CA PHE A 353 -1.89 -12.55 -20.02
C PHE A 353 -2.97 -12.69 -18.94
N VAL A 354 -2.58 -12.69 -17.67
CA VAL A 354 -3.52 -12.83 -16.55
C VAL A 354 -4.51 -11.66 -16.52
N SER A 355 -4.05 -10.44 -16.79
CA SER A 355 -4.90 -9.25 -16.80
C SER A 355 -6.00 -9.32 -17.85
N LEU A 356 -5.70 -9.88 -19.03
CA LEU A 356 -6.65 -10.00 -20.14
C LEU A 356 -7.53 -11.26 -20.04
N ALA A 357 -7.00 -12.36 -19.53
CA ALA A 357 -7.65 -13.66 -19.54
C ALA A 357 -8.35 -14.03 -18.24
N GLY A 358 -7.89 -13.49 -17.12
CA GLY A 358 -8.34 -13.84 -15.77
C GLY A 358 -7.80 -15.19 -15.25
N TYR A 359 -6.86 -15.81 -15.96
CA TYR A 359 -6.21 -17.05 -15.57
C TYR A 359 -4.74 -17.05 -16.03
N PRO A 360 -3.85 -17.84 -15.40
CA PRO A 360 -2.44 -17.85 -15.75
C PRO A 360 -2.13 -18.57 -17.07
N PRO A 361 -1.09 -18.14 -17.81
CA PRO A 361 -0.68 -18.79 -19.06
C PRO A 361 -0.15 -20.22 -18.84
N PHE A 362 0.45 -20.47 -17.67
CA PHE A 362 1.01 -21.76 -17.30
C PHE A 362 0.27 -22.28 -16.07
N TYR A 363 -0.41 -23.41 -16.22
CA TYR A 363 -1.08 -24.11 -15.12
C TYR A 363 -0.99 -25.62 -15.31
N SER A 364 -0.76 -26.34 -14.22
CA SER A 364 -0.77 -27.80 -14.16
C SER A 364 -0.83 -28.23 -12.69
N ASP A 365 -1.60 -29.26 -12.38
CA ASP A 365 -1.63 -29.85 -11.03
C ASP A 365 -0.36 -30.67 -10.73
N ASP A 366 0.41 -31.02 -11.77
CA ASP A 366 1.74 -31.62 -11.66
C ASP A 366 2.84 -30.56 -11.84
N ASP A 367 3.69 -30.41 -10.82
CA ASP A 367 4.81 -29.47 -10.78
C ASP A 367 5.83 -29.72 -11.90
N GLY A 368 6.09 -30.98 -12.24
CA GLY A 368 7.00 -31.35 -13.32
C GLY A 368 6.51 -30.83 -14.67
N ARG A 369 5.22 -31.01 -14.96
CA ARG A 369 4.55 -30.54 -16.16
C ARG A 369 4.38 -29.02 -16.17
N LEU A 370 4.15 -28.38 -15.01
CA LEU A 370 4.15 -26.91 -14.91
C LEU A 370 5.53 -26.36 -15.32
N ARG A 371 6.60 -26.90 -14.74
CA ARG A 371 7.97 -26.52 -15.08
C ARG A 371 8.28 -26.77 -16.54
N TYR A 372 7.81 -27.87 -17.11
CA TYR A 372 7.94 -28.15 -18.55
C TYR A 372 7.24 -27.08 -19.39
N LYS A 373 5.99 -26.71 -19.06
CA LYS A 373 5.24 -25.68 -19.78
C LYS A 373 5.96 -24.32 -19.71
N ILE A 374 6.45 -23.93 -18.53
CA ILE A 374 7.21 -22.69 -18.35
C ILE A 374 8.50 -22.75 -19.19
N LYS A 375 9.32 -23.79 -19.01
CA LYS A 375 10.61 -23.95 -19.71
C LYS A 375 10.49 -23.94 -21.23
N ASN A 376 9.40 -24.46 -21.77
CA ASN A 376 9.17 -24.53 -23.22
C ASN A 376 8.19 -23.46 -23.72
N ALA A 377 7.80 -22.50 -22.86
CA ALA A 377 6.80 -21.47 -23.16
C ALA A 377 5.52 -22.02 -23.81
N VAL A 378 5.00 -23.14 -23.27
CA VAL A 378 3.79 -23.81 -23.79
C VAL A 378 2.55 -23.20 -23.15
N PHE A 379 1.92 -22.27 -23.87
CA PHE A 379 0.61 -21.66 -23.58
C PHE A 379 -0.20 -21.53 -24.89
N ASN A 380 -1.49 -21.22 -24.79
CA ASN A 380 -2.34 -21.00 -25.97
C ASN A 380 -3.47 -20.00 -25.69
N PHE A 381 -4.11 -19.55 -26.76
CA PHE A 381 -5.23 -18.62 -26.75
C PHE A 381 -6.55 -19.30 -27.16
N ASN A 382 -6.68 -20.62 -26.95
CA ASN A 382 -7.82 -21.39 -27.48
C ASN A 382 -9.11 -21.21 -26.65
N ASN A 383 -9.02 -20.57 -25.48
CA ASN A 383 -10.18 -20.27 -24.66
C ASN A 383 -11.03 -19.18 -25.33
N SER A 384 -12.36 -19.34 -25.30
CA SER A 384 -13.31 -18.39 -25.88
C SER A 384 -13.14 -16.94 -25.39
N LEU A 385 -12.52 -16.71 -24.23
CA LEU A 385 -12.21 -15.37 -23.73
C LEU A 385 -11.24 -14.58 -24.62
N TRP A 386 -10.43 -15.27 -25.45
CA TRP A 386 -9.46 -14.65 -26.36
C TRP A 386 -10.03 -14.28 -27.72
N THR A 387 -11.31 -14.56 -28.00
CA THR A 387 -11.95 -14.18 -29.27
C THR A 387 -12.13 -12.68 -29.39
N GLU A 388 -12.36 -12.00 -28.27
CA GLU A 388 -12.58 -10.53 -28.20
C GLU A 388 -11.28 -9.74 -27.96
N ILE A 389 -10.18 -10.43 -27.67
CA ILE A 389 -8.88 -9.79 -27.42
C ILE A 389 -8.16 -9.61 -28.76
N SER A 390 -7.58 -8.42 -28.96
CA SER A 390 -6.89 -8.07 -30.21
C SER A 390 -5.72 -9.01 -30.53
N ASP A 391 -5.44 -9.17 -31.82
CA ASP A 391 -4.30 -9.97 -32.25
C ASP A 391 -2.97 -9.27 -31.92
N GLU A 392 -2.96 -7.94 -31.84
CA GLU A 392 -1.81 -7.16 -31.39
C GLU A 392 -1.48 -7.44 -29.92
N ALA A 393 -2.48 -7.62 -29.05
CA ALA A 393 -2.26 -8.00 -27.65
C ALA A 393 -1.64 -9.41 -27.55
N LYS A 394 -2.19 -10.36 -28.32
CA LYS A 394 -1.67 -11.74 -28.38
C LYS A 394 -0.25 -11.76 -28.92
N ASP A 395 0.04 -11.00 -29.97
CA ASP A 395 1.37 -10.87 -30.56
C ASP A 395 2.39 -10.36 -29.53
N LEU A 396 2.05 -9.29 -28.78
CA LEU A 396 2.91 -8.78 -27.72
C LEU A 396 3.20 -9.85 -26.66
N ILE A 397 2.16 -10.56 -26.19
CA ILE A 397 2.32 -11.66 -25.22
C ILE A 397 3.26 -12.72 -25.78
N THR A 398 3.09 -13.14 -27.05
CA THR A 398 3.96 -14.17 -27.64
C THR A 398 5.42 -13.75 -27.76
N LYS A 399 5.69 -12.46 -27.95
CA LYS A 399 7.06 -11.91 -28.02
C LYS A 399 7.68 -11.67 -26.63
N LEU A 400 6.88 -11.59 -25.58
CA LEU A 400 7.34 -11.51 -24.17
C LEU A 400 7.50 -12.89 -23.53
N LEU A 401 6.60 -13.82 -23.80
CA LEU A 401 6.63 -15.19 -23.28
C LEU A 401 7.47 -16.12 -24.17
N VAL A 402 8.71 -15.73 -24.40
CA VAL A 402 9.71 -16.50 -25.16
C VAL A 402 10.68 -17.17 -24.19
N SER A 403 10.89 -18.49 -24.36
CA SER A 403 11.78 -19.26 -23.50
C SER A 403 13.22 -18.75 -23.55
N GLU A 404 13.75 -18.54 -24.76
CA GLU A 404 15.09 -18.03 -25.00
C GLU A 404 15.18 -16.51 -24.72
N PRO A 405 15.90 -16.05 -23.69
CA PRO A 405 15.91 -14.64 -23.29
C PRO A 405 16.45 -13.68 -24.35
N SER A 406 17.35 -14.16 -25.21
CA SER A 406 17.94 -13.37 -26.31
C SER A 406 16.94 -13.06 -27.43
N GLN A 407 15.88 -13.87 -27.57
CA GLN A 407 14.80 -13.68 -28.55
C GLN A 407 13.58 -12.95 -27.97
N ARG A 408 13.52 -12.81 -26.64
CA ARG A 408 12.48 -12.07 -25.93
C ARG A 408 12.67 -10.57 -26.16
N LEU A 409 11.58 -9.81 -26.32
CA LEU A 409 11.67 -8.34 -26.45
C LEU A 409 12.43 -7.73 -25.26
N ASP A 410 13.16 -6.65 -25.50
CA ASP A 410 13.57 -5.72 -24.45
C ASP A 410 12.48 -4.69 -24.14
N ILE A 411 12.74 -3.84 -23.16
CA ILE A 411 11.75 -2.85 -22.70
C ILE A 411 11.48 -1.74 -23.73
N GLU A 412 12.46 -1.37 -24.55
CA GLU A 412 12.32 -0.36 -25.61
C GLU A 412 11.55 -0.92 -26.80
N GLU A 413 11.78 -2.18 -27.15
CA GLU A 413 11.01 -2.91 -28.16
C GLU A 413 9.57 -3.14 -27.69
N THR A 414 9.38 -3.48 -26.40
CA THR A 414 8.07 -3.64 -25.78
C THR A 414 7.24 -2.36 -25.89
N LEU A 415 7.82 -1.21 -25.51
CA LEU A 415 7.14 0.10 -25.58
C LEU A 415 6.86 0.57 -27.02
N ARG A 416 7.64 0.10 -28.01
CA ARG A 416 7.42 0.39 -29.44
C ARG A 416 6.46 -0.59 -30.12
N HIS A 417 5.98 -1.61 -29.41
CA HIS A 417 5.05 -2.58 -29.97
C HIS A 417 3.75 -1.92 -30.44
N SER A 418 3.19 -2.42 -31.55
CA SER A 418 1.97 -1.88 -32.20
C SER A 418 0.79 -1.76 -31.22
N TRP A 419 0.60 -2.77 -30.36
CA TRP A 419 -0.44 -2.78 -29.33
C TRP A 419 -0.41 -1.55 -28.40
N LEU A 420 0.78 -1.00 -28.13
CA LEU A 420 0.98 0.19 -27.29
C LEU A 420 1.01 1.49 -28.07
N GLN A 421 0.98 1.47 -29.41
CA GLN A 421 0.95 2.67 -30.27
C GLN A 421 -0.48 3.24 -30.39
N ASP A 422 -1.07 3.50 -29.23
CA ASP A 422 -2.42 4.05 -29.07
C ASP A 422 -2.30 5.47 -28.48
N GLY A 423 -2.42 6.48 -29.33
CA GLY A 423 -2.14 7.87 -28.94
C GLY A 423 -3.08 8.42 -27.87
N GLU A 424 -4.32 7.93 -27.78
CA GLU A 424 -5.25 8.34 -26.73
C GLU A 424 -4.87 7.72 -25.39
N MET A 425 -4.63 6.40 -25.38
CA MET A 425 -4.16 5.70 -24.18
C MET A 425 -2.83 6.26 -23.69
N GLN A 426 -1.87 6.52 -24.58
CA GLN A 426 -0.58 7.11 -24.23
C GLN A 426 -0.73 8.49 -23.59
N ARG A 427 -1.48 9.41 -24.21
CA ARG A 427 -1.73 10.74 -23.63
C ARG A 427 -2.37 10.62 -22.24
N ARG A 428 -3.36 9.74 -22.09
CA ARG A 428 -3.99 9.48 -20.81
C ARG A 428 -3.02 8.91 -19.79
N ALA A 429 -2.19 7.94 -20.15
CA ALA A 429 -1.24 7.35 -19.21
C ALA A 429 -0.15 8.34 -18.81
N LEU A 430 0.40 9.09 -19.77
CA LEU A 430 1.43 10.10 -19.54
C LEU A 430 0.95 11.23 -18.62
N SER A 431 -0.31 11.65 -18.71
CA SER A 431 -0.86 12.65 -17.77
C SER A 431 -0.87 12.15 -16.31
N PHE A 432 -0.86 10.83 -16.08
CA PHE A 432 -0.68 10.25 -14.76
C PHE A 432 0.81 10.04 -14.41
N LEU A 433 1.74 10.13 -15.35
CA LEU A 433 3.18 10.03 -15.09
C LEU A 433 3.83 11.40 -14.82
N GLU A 434 3.20 12.49 -15.22
CA GLU A 434 3.64 13.83 -14.85
C GLU A 434 3.56 13.99 -13.31
N LYS A 435 4.68 14.35 -12.67
CA LYS A 435 4.71 14.59 -11.22
C LYS A 435 3.83 15.81 -10.92
N ASP A 436 2.97 15.71 -9.92
CA ASP A 436 2.21 16.85 -9.40
C ASP A 436 3.20 17.96 -9.04
N SER A 437 3.24 19.03 -9.83
CA SER A 437 4.18 20.15 -9.70
C SER A 437 3.94 21.01 -8.43
N ASN A 438 3.20 20.50 -7.45
CA ASN A 438 2.80 21.19 -6.22
C ASN A 438 3.16 20.45 -4.92
N SER A 439 3.99 19.40 -4.92
CA SER A 439 4.51 18.85 -3.65
C SER A 439 5.70 19.68 -3.14
N PRO A 440 5.69 20.20 -1.90
CA PRO A 440 6.80 20.97 -1.36
C PRO A 440 7.92 20.03 -0.89
N THR A 441 8.84 19.67 -1.78
CA THR A 441 10.07 18.96 -1.42
C THR A 441 11.30 19.67 -1.99
N LYS A 442 12.05 20.27 -1.05
CA LYS A 442 13.49 20.57 -1.06
C LYS A 442 14.14 20.84 -2.43
N LYS A 443 14.29 22.12 -2.76
CA LYS A 443 15.44 22.59 -3.56
C LYS A 443 16.73 22.20 -2.84
N ARG A 444 17.36 21.11 -3.27
CA ARG A 444 18.82 20.91 -3.14
C ARG A 444 19.35 20.69 -4.55
N GLY A 445 20.38 21.48 -4.87
CA GLY A 445 20.70 21.90 -6.23
C GLY A 445 21.15 20.79 -7.16
N LEU A 446 20.61 20.87 -8.37
CA LEU A 446 21.18 20.38 -9.62
C LEU A 446 20.74 21.38 -10.70
N GLU A 447 21.25 22.62 -10.59
CA GLU A 447 21.40 23.47 -11.77
C GLU A 447 22.79 23.13 -12.33
N ASN A 448 22.79 22.49 -13.50
CA ASN A 448 23.87 22.27 -14.47
C ASN A 448 23.82 20.82 -14.97
N GLU A 449 22.95 20.55 -15.93
CA GLU A 449 23.10 19.49 -16.95
C GLU A 449 21.92 19.55 -17.94
N MET A 450 21.71 20.72 -18.55
CA MET A 450 20.71 20.87 -19.60
C MET A 450 21.25 21.81 -20.68
N ASP A 451 22.36 21.41 -21.32
CA ASP A 451 22.88 22.10 -22.52
C ASP A 451 23.51 21.20 -23.60
N ASP A 452 23.62 19.87 -23.43
CA ASP A 452 24.21 19.00 -24.45
C ASP A 452 23.17 18.13 -25.19
N LEU A 453 22.26 18.77 -25.92
CA LEU A 453 21.52 18.12 -27.02
C LEU A 453 21.29 19.12 -28.17
N VAL A 454 22.37 19.53 -28.84
CA VAL A 454 22.30 20.09 -30.19
C VAL A 454 23.10 19.19 -31.13
N LEU A 455 22.38 18.48 -31.99
CA LEU A 455 22.93 17.65 -33.07
C LEU A 455 23.65 18.55 -34.10
N PRO A 456 24.83 18.17 -34.62
CA PRO A 456 25.48 18.94 -35.68
C PRO A 456 24.84 18.65 -37.06
N GLU A 457 24.46 19.70 -37.78
CA GLU A 457 23.96 19.67 -39.15
C GLU A 457 25.01 19.16 -40.16
N ALA A 458 24.53 18.41 -41.15
CA ALA A 458 25.30 17.86 -42.25
C ALA A 458 25.84 18.97 -43.19
N LYS A 459 27.16 18.99 -43.43
CA LYS A 459 27.78 19.86 -44.43
C LYS A 459 27.70 19.22 -45.82
N THR A 460 26.89 19.80 -46.70
CA THR A 460 27.00 19.63 -48.16
C THR A 460 28.24 20.36 -48.71
N PRO A 461 29.02 19.76 -49.64
CA PRO A 461 30.21 20.40 -50.20
C PRO A 461 29.83 21.45 -51.26
N ARG A 462 30.35 22.68 -51.11
CA ARG A 462 30.30 23.73 -52.14
C ARG A 462 31.46 23.56 -53.12
N ILE A 463 31.11 23.43 -54.39
CA ILE A 463 32.01 23.51 -55.55
C ILE A 463 32.53 24.95 -55.66
N GLN A 464 33.85 25.12 -55.68
CA GLN A 464 34.50 26.42 -55.87
C GLN A 464 34.92 26.55 -57.34
N MET A 465 34.18 27.34 -58.12
CA MET A 465 34.63 27.82 -59.42
C MET A 465 35.46 29.09 -59.18
N GLY A 466 36.75 29.04 -59.50
CA GLY A 466 37.63 30.20 -59.59
C GLY A 466 38.00 30.46 -61.03
N ILE A 467 37.53 31.56 -61.59
CA ILE A 467 38.00 32.18 -62.83
C ILE A 467 38.92 33.34 -62.44
N GLY A 468 40.12 33.40 -63.04
CA GLY A 468 40.70 34.67 -63.51
C GLY A 468 41.92 35.25 -62.80
N ASP A 469 43.04 35.16 -63.51
CA ASP A 469 44.09 36.20 -63.72
C ASP A 469 45.18 36.47 -62.67
N ARG A 470 46.33 35.81 -62.84
CA ARG A 470 47.53 36.38 -63.51
C ARG A 470 48.59 35.34 -63.80
#